data_AF-A0A7Y0FL18-F1
#
_entry.id   AF-A0A7Y0FL18-F1
#
_cell.length_a   1.000
_cell.length_b   1.000
_cell.length_c   1.000
_cell.angle_alpha   90.00
_cell.angle_beta   90.00
_cell.angle_gamma   90.00
#
_symmetry.space_group_name_H-M   'P 1'
#
loop_
_entity.id
_entity.type
_entity.pdbx_description
1 polymer ?
#
loop_
_entity_poly.entity_id
_entity_poly.type
_entity_poly.pdbx_seq_one_letter_code
_entity_poly.pdbx_strand_id
1 'polypeptide(L)'
;MRVVSLWFLQLRLVLLVLLGAAGLARAQAPATGRVVASGTGAPLPQATVRLATGPASAGTSTDEAGRFTLPLPPGTDPRAARLRVSHLGYQPREVPAAQLGADVVLEEQTYQIGEVTVTAASVRQLLVRTWRLADESLDVAAQDLLASGRRQGLKGIEWVARHPDELREVLQKARFTFQPDGTLKVKIMLFGAKGQWLLDEESRTLTVRNRTGSSTSTDTVVELSADRLVLHDATSGLPNAVYVPAD
;
A
#
# COMPACT_ATOMS: atom_id res chain seq x y z
N MET A 1 45.54 -31.92 43.23
CA MET A 1 45.77 -31.26 41.92
C MET A 1 44.68 -31.57 40.87
N ARG A 2 43.41 -31.82 41.25
CA ARG A 2 42.31 -32.15 40.30
C ARG A 2 41.34 -30.98 40.02
N VAL A 3 41.30 -29.96 40.89
CA VAL A 3 40.38 -28.82 40.78
C VAL A 3 40.79 -27.85 39.65
N VAL A 4 42.09 -27.65 39.44
CA VAL A 4 42.62 -26.79 38.37
C VAL A 4 42.25 -27.34 36.98
N SER A 5 42.25 -28.66 36.80
CA SER A 5 41.86 -29.31 35.54
C SER A 5 40.38 -29.12 35.17
N LEU A 6 39.48 -29.09 36.15
CA LEU A 6 38.04 -28.86 35.94
C LEU A 6 37.74 -27.39 35.58
N TRP A 7 38.48 -26.45 36.18
CA TRP A 7 38.39 -25.01 35.85
C TRP A 7 38.84 -24.71 34.42
N PHE A 8 39.96 -25.29 33.97
CA PHE A 8 40.43 -25.15 32.58
C PHE A 8 39.51 -25.83 31.57
N LEU A 9 38.85 -26.94 31.95
CA LEU A 9 37.88 -27.62 31.09
C LEU A 9 36.59 -26.80 30.91
N GLN A 10 36.08 -26.19 31.98
CA GLN A 10 34.91 -25.30 31.90
C GLN A 10 35.20 -24.04 31.09
N LEU A 11 36.39 -23.45 31.22
CA LEU A 11 36.79 -22.30 30.42
C LEU A 11 36.85 -22.63 28.92
N ARG A 12 37.39 -23.81 28.55
CA ARG A 12 37.41 -24.27 27.15
C ARG A 12 36.02 -24.50 26.58
N LEU A 13 35.10 -25.04 27.38
CA LEU A 13 33.73 -25.33 26.95
C LEU A 13 32.93 -24.03 26.73
N VAL A 14 33.11 -23.04 27.59
CA VAL A 14 32.53 -21.69 27.42
C VAL A 14 33.12 -21.00 26.18
N LEU A 15 34.44 -21.11 25.95
CA LEU A 15 35.09 -20.56 24.76
C LEU A 15 34.60 -21.23 23.46
N LEU A 16 34.32 -22.54 23.49
CA LEU A 16 33.83 -23.30 22.34
C LEU A 16 32.36 -22.98 22.01
N VAL A 17 31.54 -22.71 23.04
CA VAL A 17 30.17 -22.20 22.88
C VAL A 17 30.16 -20.77 22.34
N LEU A 18 31.07 -19.90 22.82
CA LEU A 18 31.25 -18.54 22.31
C LEU A 18 31.75 -18.51 20.86
N LEU A 19 32.68 -19.39 20.46
CA LEU A 19 33.12 -19.52 19.07
C LEU A 19 32.03 -20.14 18.18
N GLY A 20 31.20 -21.05 18.71
CA GLY A 20 30.06 -21.63 17.98
C GLY A 20 28.92 -20.62 17.74
N ALA A 21 28.72 -19.66 18.64
CA ALA A 21 27.70 -18.62 18.51
C ALA A 21 28.06 -17.53 17.49
N ALA A 22 29.33 -17.39 17.10
CA ALA A 22 29.78 -16.41 16.12
C ALA A 22 29.29 -16.68 14.68
N GLY A 23 28.69 -17.85 14.41
CA GLY A 23 28.19 -18.24 13.09
C GLY A 23 26.77 -17.76 12.72
N LEU A 24 26.02 -17.15 13.66
CA LEU A 24 24.60 -16.83 13.45
C LEU A 24 24.31 -15.39 12.98
N ALA A 25 25.31 -14.53 12.91
CA ALA A 25 25.14 -13.18 12.37
C ALA A 25 25.36 -13.15 10.86
N ARG A 26 24.47 -13.79 10.09
CA ARG A 26 24.38 -13.52 8.65
C ARG A 26 23.69 -12.16 8.48
N ALA A 27 24.48 -11.10 8.34
CA ALA A 27 23.96 -9.82 7.87
C ALA A 27 23.25 -10.06 6.53
N GLN A 28 21.93 -9.90 6.50
CA GLN A 28 21.16 -10.06 5.27
C GLN A 28 21.54 -8.89 4.37
N ALA A 29 22.23 -9.18 3.26
CA ALA A 29 22.61 -8.14 2.33
C ALA A 29 21.35 -7.46 1.79
N PRO A 30 21.29 -6.11 1.79
CA PRO A 30 20.16 -5.40 1.21
C PRO A 30 20.09 -5.70 -0.29
N ALA A 31 18.88 -5.76 -0.83
CA ALA A 31 18.68 -5.83 -2.26
C ALA A 31 18.90 -4.45 -2.87
N THR A 32 19.91 -4.32 -3.71
CA THR A 32 20.26 -3.06 -4.39
C THR A 32 20.16 -3.23 -5.89
N GLY A 33 19.90 -2.12 -6.58
CA GLY A 33 19.84 -2.12 -8.03
C GLY A 33 19.51 -0.74 -8.58
N ARG A 34 19.40 -0.66 -9.90
CA ARG A 34 18.97 0.54 -10.61
C ARG A 34 17.81 0.20 -11.53
N VAL A 35 16.82 1.08 -11.63
CA VAL A 35 15.66 0.91 -12.51
C VAL A 35 15.80 1.85 -13.70
N VAL A 36 15.62 1.30 -14.90
CA VAL A 36 15.78 2.04 -16.15
C VAL A 36 14.65 1.74 -17.13
N ALA A 37 14.39 2.70 -18.02
CA ALA A 37 13.45 2.54 -19.12
C ALA A 37 14.03 1.65 -20.22
N SER A 38 13.20 0.77 -20.77
CA SER A 38 13.52 0.00 -21.98
C SER A 38 13.73 0.94 -23.18
N GLY A 39 14.63 0.59 -24.09
CA GLY A 39 14.92 1.37 -25.30
C GLY A 39 15.88 2.55 -25.09
N THR A 40 15.63 3.42 -24.11
CA THR A 40 16.48 4.60 -23.85
C THR A 40 17.55 4.37 -22.79
N GLY A 41 17.35 3.42 -21.88
CA GLY A 41 18.23 3.21 -20.72
C GLY A 41 18.20 4.37 -19.72
N ALA A 42 17.24 5.29 -19.85
CA ALA A 42 17.09 6.42 -18.95
C ALA A 42 16.76 5.95 -17.53
N PRO A 43 17.36 6.56 -16.48
CA PRO A 43 17.02 6.23 -15.11
C PRO A 43 15.55 6.56 -14.82
N LEU A 44 14.89 5.69 -14.05
CA LEU A 44 13.52 5.89 -13.60
C LEU A 44 13.51 6.29 -12.12
N PRO A 45 13.47 7.58 -11.79
CA PRO A 45 13.31 8.05 -10.42
C PRO A 45 11.90 7.81 -9.90
N GLN A 46 11.74 7.68 -8.58
CA GLN A 46 10.45 7.45 -7.92
C GLN A 46 9.73 6.16 -8.37
N ALA A 47 10.44 5.20 -8.97
CA ALA A 47 9.94 3.86 -9.20
C ALA A 47 9.79 3.15 -7.85
N THR A 48 8.66 2.49 -7.64
CA THR A 48 8.39 1.73 -6.41
C THR A 48 9.02 0.35 -6.52
N VAL A 49 9.81 -0.03 -5.52
CA VAL A 49 10.45 -1.35 -5.39
C VAL A 49 10.02 -1.98 -4.08
N ARG A 50 9.35 -3.12 -4.13
CA ARG A 50 8.84 -3.81 -2.92
C ARG A 50 8.96 -5.31 -3.02
N LEU A 51 8.88 -6.01 -1.89
CA LEU A 51 8.70 -7.46 -1.91
C LEU A 51 7.35 -7.81 -2.55
N ALA A 52 7.37 -8.75 -3.50
CA ALA A 52 6.17 -9.28 -4.15
C ALA A 52 5.31 -10.09 -3.18
N THR A 53 5.94 -10.72 -2.19
CA THR A 53 5.30 -11.50 -1.13
C THR A 53 5.86 -11.08 0.22
N GLY A 54 5.02 -10.56 1.12
CA GLY A 54 5.43 -10.01 2.42
C GLY A 54 4.58 -8.83 2.86
N PRO A 55 4.84 -8.25 4.05
CA PRO A 55 4.12 -7.07 4.53
C PRO A 55 4.29 -5.89 3.58
N ALA A 56 3.20 -5.16 3.30
CA ALA A 56 3.16 -4.05 2.34
C ALA A 56 4.12 -2.89 2.69
N SER A 57 4.59 -2.81 3.93
CA SER A 57 5.57 -1.84 4.42
C SER A 57 7.02 -2.13 4.00
N ALA A 58 7.30 -3.29 3.39
CA ALA A 58 8.64 -3.66 2.94
C ALA A 58 8.88 -3.20 1.49
N GLY A 59 8.97 -1.87 1.29
CA GLY A 59 9.25 -1.24 0.00
C GLY A 59 10.11 0.02 0.12
N THR A 60 10.69 0.43 -1.00
CA THR A 60 11.52 1.64 -1.16
C THR A 60 11.21 2.28 -2.52
N SER A 61 11.71 3.49 -2.76
CA SER A 61 11.64 4.16 -4.06
C SER A 61 13.03 4.41 -4.62
N THR A 62 13.11 4.56 -5.95
CA THR A 62 14.37 4.90 -6.62
C THR A 62 14.71 6.39 -6.52
N ASP A 63 16.00 6.70 -6.43
CA ASP A 63 16.53 8.07 -6.46
C ASP A 63 16.56 8.69 -7.87
N GLU A 64 17.08 9.90 -8.01
CA GLU A 64 17.23 10.62 -9.29
C GLU A 64 18.04 9.84 -10.35
N ALA A 65 18.96 8.98 -9.90
CA ALA A 65 19.75 8.12 -10.77
C ALA A 65 19.08 6.76 -11.04
N GLY A 66 17.85 6.54 -10.55
CA GLY A 66 17.10 5.31 -10.64
C GLY A 66 17.55 4.24 -9.66
N ARG A 67 18.42 4.53 -8.69
CA ARG A 67 18.99 3.53 -7.78
C ARG A 67 18.09 3.31 -6.57
N PHE A 68 18.08 2.09 -6.06
CA PHE A 68 17.36 1.74 -4.84
C PHE A 68 18.20 0.85 -3.92
N THR A 69 17.85 0.89 -2.64
CA THR A 69 18.34 -0.04 -1.61
C THR A 69 17.15 -0.48 -0.77
N LEU A 70 16.84 -1.77 -0.80
CA LEU A 70 15.75 -2.37 -0.03
C LEU A 70 16.33 -3.34 1.00
N PRO A 71 16.27 -3.03 2.31
CA PRO A 71 16.61 -4.00 3.34
C PRO A 71 15.61 -5.15 3.33
N LEU A 72 16.12 -6.39 3.27
CA LEU A 72 15.28 -7.57 3.33
C LEU A 72 14.90 -7.88 4.78
N PRO A 73 13.63 -8.18 5.10
CA PRO A 73 13.20 -8.54 6.44
C PRO A 73 13.89 -9.83 6.95
N PRO A 74 14.19 -9.92 8.26
CA PRO A 74 14.75 -11.12 8.87
C PRO A 74 13.94 -12.37 8.53
N GLY A 75 14.60 -13.48 8.20
CA GLY A 75 13.95 -14.73 7.77
C GLY A 75 13.54 -14.79 6.30
N THR A 76 13.70 -13.70 5.52
CA THR A 76 13.52 -13.75 4.06
C THR A 76 14.68 -14.51 3.41
N ASP A 77 14.40 -15.59 2.69
CA ASP A 77 15.41 -16.27 1.86
C ASP A 77 15.67 -15.43 0.59
N PRO A 78 16.88 -14.87 0.40
CA PRO A 78 17.22 -14.07 -0.79
C PRO A 78 17.06 -14.83 -2.11
N ARG A 79 17.12 -16.17 -2.08
CA ARG A 79 16.92 -17.03 -3.27
C ARG A 79 15.45 -17.19 -3.65
N ALA A 80 14.54 -17.04 -2.69
CA ALA A 80 13.11 -17.12 -2.89
C ALA A 80 12.43 -15.73 -2.95
N ALA A 81 13.11 -14.69 -2.48
CA ALA A 81 12.62 -13.32 -2.49
C ALA A 81 12.40 -12.81 -3.92
N ARG A 82 11.23 -12.23 -4.16
CA ARG A 82 10.84 -11.60 -5.41
C ARG A 82 10.57 -10.12 -5.15
N LEU A 83 11.14 -9.25 -5.97
CA LEU A 83 10.90 -7.82 -5.94
C LEU A 83 9.93 -7.46 -7.05
N ARG A 84 8.84 -6.78 -6.70
CA ARG A 84 7.95 -6.14 -7.67
C ARG A 84 8.38 -4.69 -7.83
N VAL A 85 8.76 -4.34 -9.06
CA VAL A 85 9.16 -2.99 -9.45
C VAL A 85 8.09 -2.40 -10.36
N SER A 86 7.64 -1.19 -10.05
CA SER A 86 6.59 -0.50 -10.80
C SER A 86 6.87 0.99 -10.92
N HIS A 87 6.59 1.53 -12.11
CA HIS A 87 6.67 2.95 -12.40
C HIS A 87 5.52 3.32 -13.34
N LEU A 88 4.94 4.52 -13.17
CA LEU A 88 3.83 4.98 -14.00
C LEU A 88 4.25 5.02 -15.49
N GLY A 89 3.41 4.50 -16.37
CA GLY A 89 3.70 4.40 -17.81
C GLY A 89 4.52 3.17 -18.22
N TYR A 90 4.86 2.30 -17.28
CA TYR A 90 5.65 1.09 -17.53
C TYR A 90 4.95 -0.16 -17.01
N GLN A 91 5.20 -1.31 -17.65
CA GLN A 91 4.69 -2.58 -17.17
C GLN A 91 5.39 -2.97 -15.86
N PRO A 92 4.65 -3.29 -14.77
CA PRO A 92 5.26 -3.79 -13.55
C PRO A 92 6.03 -5.08 -13.80
N ARG A 93 7.24 -5.17 -13.25
CA ARG A 93 8.10 -6.32 -13.42
C ARG A 93 8.42 -6.97 -12.08
N GLU A 94 8.33 -8.28 -12.02
CA GLU A 94 8.82 -9.05 -10.88
C GLU A 94 10.20 -9.63 -11.19
N VAL A 95 11.16 -9.41 -10.29
CA VAL A 95 12.54 -9.86 -10.44
C VAL A 95 12.96 -10.60 -9.17
N PRO A 96 13.52 -11.81 -9.26
CA PRO A 96 14.10 -12.48 -8.09
C PRO A 96 15.24 -11.64 -7.50
N ALA A 97 15.26 -11.46 -6.18
CA ALA A 97 16.29 -10.65 -5.51
C ALA A 97 17.71 -11.23 -5.75
N ALA A 98 17.84 -12.55 -5.81
CA ALA A 98 19.10 -13.23 -6.16
C ALA A 98 19.56 -13.01 -7.62
N GLN A 99 18.69 -12.47 -8.49
CA GLN A 99 18.98 -12.22 -9.91
C GLN A 99 18.96 -10.73 -10.24
N LEU A 100 19.04 -9.87 -9.22
CA LEU A 100 19.26 -8.44 -9.44
C LEU A 100 20.59 -8.24 -10.17
N GLY A 101 20.50 -7.93 -11.46
CA GLY A 101 21.61 -7.42 -12.25
C GLY A 101 21.91 -5.96 -11.92
N ALA A 102 22.75 -5.32 -12.75
CA ALA A 102 23.03 -3.89 -12.62
C ALA A 102 21.75 -3.04 -12.79
N ASP A 103 20.91 -3.41 -13.77
CA ASP A 103 19.71 -2.69 -14.13
C ASP A 103 18.47 -3.61 -14.15
N VAL A 104 17.38 -3.12 -13.56
CA VAL A 104 16.02 -3.61 -13.72
C VAL A 104 15.37 -2.77 -14.82
N VAL A 105 15.22 -3.38 -15.99
CA VAL A 105 14.60 -2.72 -17.15
C VAL A 105 13.10 -2.85 -17.05
N LEU A 106 12.39 -1.72 -17.07
CA LEU A 106 10.94 -1.69 -17.23
C LEU A 106 10.59 -1.39 -18.68
N GLU A 107 9.67 -2.17 -19.23
CA GLU A 107 9.15 -1.94 -20.57
C GLU A 107 8.10 -0.83 -20.52
N GLU A 108 8.24 0.16 -21.41
CA GLU A 108 7.21 1.17 -21.60
C GLU A 108 5.92 0.46 -21.96
N GLN A 109 4.88 0.74 -21.19
CA GLN A 109 3.56 0.27 -21.51
C GLN A 109 2.94 1.31 -22.44
N THR A 110 3.24 1.21 -23.74
CA THR A 110 2.54 1.99 -24.75
C THR A 110 1.12 1.48 -24.83
N TYR A 111 0.18 2.21 -24.24
CA TYR A 111 -1.22 2.06 -24.57
C TYR A 111 -1.33 2.43 -26.06
N GLN A 112 -1.52 1.46 -26.95
CA GLN A 112 -1.96 1.75 -28.31
C GLN A 112 -3.37 2.31 -28.22
N ILE A 113 -3.44 3.63 -28.18
CA ILE A 113 -4.68 4.38 -28.25
C ILE A 113 -5.03 4.39 -29.74
N GLY A 114 -6.00 3.58 -30.15
CA GLY A 114 -6.77 3.92 -31.34
C GLY A 114 -7.28 5.34 -31.12
N GLU A 115 -7.02 6.23 -32.06
CA GLU A 115 -7.32 7.66 -32.01
C GLU A 115 -8.57 7.98 -31.17
N VAL A 116 -8.33 8.36 -29.92
CA VAL A 116 -9.26 9.12 -29.09
C VAL A 116 -8.36 9.98 -28.21
N THR A 117 -8.49 11.28 -28.38
CA THR A 117 -8.06 12.31 -27.42
C THR A 117 -8.15 11.76 -26.00
N VAL A 118 -7.04 11.73 -25.24
CA VAL A 118 -7.09 11.48 -23.79
C VAL A 118 -7.93 12.61 -23.19
N THR A 119 -9.22 12.38 -23.14
CA THR A 119 -10.20 13.14 -22.40
C THR A 119 -10.31 12.43 -21.06
N ALA A 120 -10.57 13.17 -19.98
CA ALA A 120 -10.84 12.74 -18.60
C ALA A 120 -11.89 11.60 -18.41
N ALA A 121 -12.26 10.90 -19.48
CA ALA A 121 -13.16 9.77 -19.49
C ALA A 121 -12.51 8.47 -18.97
N SER A 122 -11.21 8.22 -19.15
CA SER A 122 -10.61 6.90 -18.85
C SER A 122 -10.34 6.66 -17.35
N VAL A 123 -9.74 7.60 -16.62
CA VAL A 123 -9.48 7.47 -15.18
C VAL A 123 -10.80 7.52 -14.40
N ARG A 124 -11.70 8.43 -14.80
CA ARG A 124 -13.06 8.52 -14.26
C ARG A 124 -13.84 7.21 -14.43
N GLN A 125 -13.70 6.51 -15.55
CA GLN A 125 -14.32 5.20 -15.79
C GLN A 125 -13.80 4.11 -14.85
N LEU A 126 -12.56 4.18 -14.38
CA LEU A 126 -12.05 3.26 -13.35
C LEU A 126 -12.80 3.46 -12.04
N LEU A 127 -13.01 4.72 -11.63
CA LEU A 127 -13.71 5.04 -10.40
C LEU A 127 -15.20 4.66 -10.45
N VAL A 128 -15.85 4.82 -11.60
CA VAL A 128 -17.30 4.59 -11.80
C VAL A 128 -17.65 3.09 -11.75
N ARG A 129 -17.78 2.59 -10.52
CA ARG A 129 -18.21 1.23 -10.18
C ARG A 129 -18.62 1.16 -8.71
N THR A 130 -18.93 -0.05 -8.25
CA THR A 130 -19.13 -0.32 -6.82
C THR A 130 -17.83 -0.81 -6.20
N TRP A 131 -17.41 -0.10 -5.16
CA TRP A 131 -16.26 -0.42 -4.32
C TRP A 131 -16.70 -0.90 -2.94
N ARG A 132 -15.84 -1.67 -2.30
CA ARG A 132 -15.93 -2.04 -0.89
C ARG A 132 -14.58 -1.79 -0.24
N LEU A 133 -14.57 -1.64 1.08
CA LEU A 133 -13.33 -1.62 1.84
C LEU A 133 -12.62 -2.97 1.69
N ALA A 134 -11.30 -2.92 1.53
CA ALA A 134 -10.45 -4.10 1.67
C ALA A 134 -10.38 -4.51 3.15
N ASP A 135 -10.21 -5.80 3.44
CA ASP A 135 -10.26 -6.30 4.82
C ASP A 135 -9.13 -5.68 5.68
N GLU A 136 -7.98 -5.37 5.06
CA GLU A 136 -6.86 -4.67 5.70
C GLU A 136 -7.16 -3.22 6.09
N SER A 137 -8.21 -2.60 5.51
CA SER A 137 -8.56 -1.20 5.73
C SER A 137 -9.76 -1.00 6.65
N LEU A 138 -10.37 -2.08 7.14
CA LEU A 138 -11.53 -1.98 8.02
C LEU A 138 -11.23 -1.25 9.34
N ASP A 139 -10.06 -1.49 9.95
CA ASP A 139 -9.69 -0.82 11.20
C ASP A 139 -9.36 0.66 10.98
N VAL A 140 -8.70 0.99 9.86
CA VAL A 140 -8.41 2.38 9.47
C VAL A 140 -9.72 3.13 9.24
N ALA A 141 -10.64 2.56 8.47
CA ALA A 141 -11.95 3.15 8.22
C ALA A 141 -12.79 3.30 9.49
N ALA A 142 -12.72 2.34 10.41
CA ALA A 142 -13.39 2.43 11.71
C ALA A 142 -12.84 3.59 12.55
N GLN A 143 -11.52 3.74 12.62
CA GLN A 143 -10.88 4.84 13.34
C GLN A 143 -11.23 6.19 12.74
N ASP A 144 -11.19 6.32 11.41
CA ASP A 144 -11.56 7.57 10.73
C ASP A 144 -13.04 7.90 10.95
N LEU A 145 -13.94 6.92 10.80
CA LEU A 145 -15.38 7.12 11.06
C LEU A 145 -15.64 7.59 12.48
N LEU A 146 -15.00 6.98 13.48
CA LEU A 146 -15.13 7.39 14.87
C LEU A 146 -14.55 8.79 15.10
N ALA A 147 -13.39 9.10 14.53
CA ALA A 147 -12.77 10.42 14.65
C ALA A 147 -13.64 11.50 14.00
N SER A 148 -14.10 11.27 12.78
CA SER A 148 -15.01 12.16 12.04
C SER A 148 -16.33 12.34 12.78
N GLY A 149 -16.93 11.26 13.28
CA GLY A 149 -18.17 11.31 14.05
C GLY A 149 -18.04 12.10 15.35
N ARG A 150 -16.91 12.00 16.05
CA ARG A 150 -16.62 12.84 17.23
C ARG A 150 -16.44 14.31 16.86
N ARG A 151 -15.69 14.61 15.80
CA ARG A 151 -15.51 15.99 15.29
C ARG A 151 -16.84 16.64 14.92
N GLN A 152 -17.76 15.87 14.35
CA GLN A 152 -19.09 16.33 13.96
C GLN A 152 -20.11 16.32 15.11
N GLY A 153 -19.76 15.83 16.29
CA GLY A 153 -20.67 15.74 17.43
C GLY A 153 -21.85 14.79 17.20
N LEU A 154 -21.65 13.71 16.43
CA LEU A 154 -22.71 12.75 16.12
C LEU A 154 -23.20 12.05 17.39
N LYS A 155 -24.50 12.16 17.67
CA LYS A 155 -25.14 11.44 18.78
C LYS A 155 -24.97 9.94 18.59
N GLY A 156 -24.48 9.25 19.62
CA GLY A 156 -24.28 7.80 19.60
C GLY A 156 -22.90 7.33 19.12
N ILE A 157 -21.99 8.23 18.72
CA ILE A 157 -20.64 7.82 18.28
C ILE A 157 -19.86 7.06 19.35
N GLU A 158 -20.04 7.41 20.63
CA GLU A 158 -19.43 6.69 21.76
C GLU A 158 -20.09 5.35 22.07
N TRP A 159 -21.35 5.15 21.64
CA TRP A 159 -21.95 3.81 21.65
C TRP A 159 -21.31 2.94 20.56
N VAL A 160 -21.14 3.48 19.35
CA VAL A 160 -20.47 2.79 18.25
C VAL A 160 -19.03 2.43 18.61
N ALA A 161 -18.29 3.33 19.27
CA ALA A 161 -16.92 3.09 19.71
C ALA A 161 -16.78 1.91 20.69
N ARG A 162 -17.86 1.55 21.41
CA ARG A 162 -17.89 0.40 22.33
C ARG A 162 -18.24 -0.93 21.64
N HIS A 163 -18.62 -0.91 20.37
CA HIS A 163 -19.00 -2.10 19.58
C HIS A 163 -18.13 -2.21 18.32
N PRO A 164 -16.80 -2.40 18.47
CA PRO A 164 -15.86 -2.39 17.34
C PRO A 164 -16.10 -3.53 16.34
N ASP A 165 -16.51 -4.71 16.83
CA ASP A 165 -16.79 -5.86 15.96
C ASP A 165 -18.02 -5.63 15.07
N GLU A 166 -19.09 -5.06 15.65
CA GLU A 166 -20.29 -4.68 14.90
C GLU A 166 -19.97 -3.60 13.88
N LEU A 167 -19.19 -2.58 14.26
CA LEU A 167 -18.73 -1.54 13.33
C LEU A 167 -17.94 -2.15 12.18
N ARG A 168 -17.04 -3.10 12.46
CA ARG A 168 -16.24 -3.78 11.45
C ARG A 168 -17.13 -4.57 10.48
N GLU A 169 -18.11 -5.31 10.97
CA GLU A 169 -19.07 -6.05 10.14
C GLU A 169 -19.90 -5.10 9.26
N VAL A 170 -20.34 -3.97 9.83
CA VAL A 170 -21.06 -2.92 9.11
C VAL A 170 -20.22 -2.33 7.98
N LEU A 171 -18.95 -2.01 8.24
CA LEU A 171 -18.00 -1.48 7.25
C LEU A 171 -17.66 -2.50 6.17
N GLN A 172 -17.52 -3.77 6.51
CA GLN A 172 -17.26 -4.84 5.53
C GLN A 172 -18.42 -5.00 4.53
N LYS A 173 -19.65 -4.79 4.99
CA LYS A 173 -20.86 -4.82 4.15
C LYS A 173 -21.13 -3.49 3.44
N ALA A 174 -20.36 -2.44 3.72
CA ALA A 174 -20.52 -1.16 3.05
C ALA A 174 -20.20 -1.28 1.55
N ARG A 175 -20.97 -0.56 0.74
CA ARG A 175 -20.80 -0.48 -0.72
C ARG A 175 -20.80 0.98 -1.15
N PHE A 176 -19.77 1.39 -1.87
CA PHE A 176 -19.55 2.74 -2.36
C PHE A 176 -19.68 2.72 -3.88
N THR A 177 -20.81 3.17 -4.40
CA THR A 177 -21.08 3.18 -5.85
C THR A 177 -20.91 4.57 -6.40
N PHE A 178 -19.87 4.76 -7.19
CA PHE A 178 -19.62 6.00 -7.94
C PHE A 178 -20.34 5.88 -9.28
N GLN A 179 -21.22 6.83 -9.56
CA GLN A 179 -22.04 6.86 -10.78
C GLN A 179 -21.50 7.90 -11.77
N PRO A 180 -21.66 7.69 -13.10
CA PRO A 180 -21.14 8.60 -14.12
C PRO A 180 -21.64 10.05 -14.00
N ASP A 181 -22.80 10.24 -13.38
CA ASP A 181 -23.44 11.54 -13.14
C ASP A 181 -22.80 12.34 -11.98
N GLY A 182 -21.75 11.82 -11.34
CA GLY A 182 -21.11 12.44 -10.18
C GLY A 182 -21.78 12.08 -8.85
N THR A 183 -22.74 11.16 -8.83
CA THR A 183 -23.37 10.70 -7.59
C THR A 183 -22.54 9.61 -6.92
N LEU A 184 -22.27 9.75 -5.62
CA LEU A 184 -21.76 8.68 -4.77
C LEU A 184 -22.93 8.11 -3.96
N LYS A 185 -23.24 6.83 -4.14
CA LYS A 185 -24.18 6.10 -3.29
C LYS A 185 -23.41 5.25 -2.31
N VAL A 186 -23.64 5.46 -1.02
CA VAL A 186 -23.09 4.59 0.03
C VAL A 186 -24.25 3.75 0.56
N LYS A 187 -24.14 2.43 0.45
CA LYS A 187 -25.12 1.49 1.01
C LYS A 187 -24.46 0.72 2.16
N ILE A 188 -25.09 0.76 3.32
CA ILE A 188 -24.62 0.11 4.54
C ILE A 188 -25.80 -0.65 5.12
N MET A 189 -25.84 -1.97 4.92
CA MET A 189 -26.98 -2.82 5.29
C MET A 189 -28.33 -2.22 4.82
N LEU A 190 -29.22 -1.85 5.75
CA LEU A 190 -30.54 -1.26 5.50
C LEU A 190 -30.49 0.27 5.26
N PHE A 191 -29.35 0.90 5.48
CA PHE A 191 -29.16 2.35 5.37
C PHE A 191 -28.47 2.72 4.06
N GLY A 192 -28.84 3.89 3.52
CA GLY A 192 -28.24 4.44 2.32
C GLY A 192 -28.00 5.93 2.46
N ALA A 193 -26.85 6.40 2.02
CA ALA A 193 -26.50 7.80 1.91
C ALA A 193 -26.14 8.15 0.47
N LYS A 194 -26.32 9.43 0.11
CA LYS A 194 -25.93 9.96 -1.19
C LYS A 194 -25.07 11.20 -1.01
N GLY A 195 -23.98 11.27 -1.76
CA GLY A 195 -23.15 12.44 -1.92
C GLY A 195 -22.89 12.74 -3.39
N GLN A 196 -22.17 13.81 -3.62
CA GLN A 196 -21.54 14.13 -4.90
C GLN A 196 -20.06 13.87 -4.80
N TRP A 197 -19.45 13.36 -5.85
CA TRP A 197 -18.01 13.21 -5.94
C TRP A 197 -17.46 14.02 -7.11
N LEU A 198 -16.24 14.52 -6.92
CA LEU A 198 -15.46 15.19 -7.93
C LEU A 198 -14.03 14.63 -7.88
N LEU A 199 -13.57 14.10 -9.00
CA LEU A 199 -12.19 13.68 -9.18
C LEU A 199 -11.46 14.79 -9.93
N ASP A 200 -10.47 15.38 -9.29
CA ASP A 200 -9.50 16.24 -9.94
C ASP A 200 -8.29 15.39 -10.32
N GLU A 201 -8.14 15.14 -11.62
CA GLU A 201 -7.09 14.30 -12.18
C GLU A 201 -5.71 14.97 -12.12
N GLU A 202 -5.67 16.31 -12.15
CA GLU A 202 -4.41 17.07 -12.11
C GLU A 202 -3.84 17.08 -10.69
N SER A 203 -4.68 17.38 -9.69
CA SER A 203 -4.26 17.38 -8.29
C SER A 203 -4.32 16.00 -7.63
N ARG A 204 -4.85 14.98 -8.33
CA ARG A 204 -5.10 13.63 -7.81
C ARG A 204 -5.92 13.65 -6.52
N THR A 205 -6.95 14.49 -6.48
CA THR A 205 -7.81 14.58 -5.30
C THR A 205 -9.21 14.06 -5.63
N LEU A 206 -9.76 13.29 -4.70
CA LEU A 206 -11.16 12.88 -4.72
C LEU A 206 -11.88 13.65 -3.63
N THR A 207 -12.78 14.54 -4.04
CA THR A 207 -13.63 15.28 -3.13
C THR A 207 -15.01 14.64 -3.08
N VAL A 208 -15.49 14.34 -1.89
CA VAL A 208 -16.84 13.84 -1.64
C VAL A 208 -17.59 14.85 -0.80
N ARG A 209 -18.76 15.29 -1.30
CA ARG A 209 -19.64 16.23 -0.61
C ARG A 209 -20.97 15.58 -0.32
N ASN A 210 -21.43 15.64 0.93
CA ASN A 210 -22.78 15.19 1.26
C ASN A 210 -23.83 16.11 0.61
N ARG A 211 -24.99 15.56 0.22
CA ARG A 211 -26.10 16.30 -0.40
C ARG A 211 -26.62 17.47 0.45
N THR A 212 -26.45 17.41 1.77
CA THR A 212 -26.80 18.53 2.68
C THR A 212 -25.78 19.68 2.66
N GLY A 213 -24.64 19.50 1.98
CA GLY A 213 -23.54 20.46 1.91
C GLY A 213 -22.77 20.65 3.22
N SER A 214 -23.14 19.93 4.28
CA SER A 214 -22.62 20.09 5.65
C SER A 214 -21.29 19.39 5.91
N SER A 215 -20.87 18.50 5.02
CA SER A 215 -19.59 17.79 5.11
C SER A 215 -19.00 17.60 3.71
N THR A 216 -17.72 17.97 3.60
CA THR A 216 -16.87 17.74 2.44
C THR A 216 -15.63 17.03 2.95
N SER A 217 -15.31 15.86 2.40
CA SER A 217 -14.00 15.23 2.56
C SER A 217 -13.24 15.35 1.25
N THR A 218 -11.94 15.57 1.35
CA THR A 218 -11.03 15.62 0.19
C THR A 218 -9.86 14.73 0.51
N ASP A 219 -9.78 13.61 -0.21
CA ASP A 219 -8.73 12.62 -0.04
C ASP A 219 -7.79 12.66 -1.23
N THR A 220 -6.51 12.40 -1.00
CA THR A 220 -5.54 12.20 -2.07
C THR A 220 -5.72 10.80 -2.64
N VAL A 221 -5.84 10.70 -3.96
CA VAL A 221 -5.87 9.43 -4.70
C VAL A 221 -4.44 8.97 -4.90
N VAL A 222 -4.02 8.03 -4.07
CA VAL A 222 -2.68 7.41 -4.13
C VAL A 222 -2.60 6.40 -5.27
N GLU A 223 -3.67 5.64 -5.48
CA GLU A 223 -3.79 4.64 -6.55
C GLU A 223 -5.24 4.56 -7.02
N LEU A 224 -5.46 4.49 -8.33
CA LEU A 224 -6.74 4.18 -8.95
C LEU A 224 -6.51 3.29 -10.16
N SER A 225 -6.88 2.01 -10.03
CA SER A 225 -6.74 0.97 -11.04
C SER A 225 -8.07 0.22 -11.23
N ALA A 226 -8.06 -0.82 -12.06
CA ALA A 226 -9.23 -1.67 -12.23
C ALA A 226 -9.55 -2.53 -10.99
N ASP A 227 -8.56 -2.81 -10.14
CA ASP A 227 -8.63 -3.72 -9.00
C ASP A 227 -8.47 -3.04 -7.64
N ARG A 228 -8.11 -1.75 -7.62
CA ARG A 228 -7.74 -1.08 -6.38
C ARG A 228 -7.98 0.43 -6.45
N LEU A 229 -8.48 0.97 -5.35
CA LEU A 229 -8.56 2.42 -5.09
C LEU A 229 -7.93 2.66 -3.72
N VAL A 230 -6.91 3.51 -3.66
CA VAL A 230 -6.20 3.86 -2.42
C VAL A 230 -6.35 5.34 -2.17
N LEU A 231 -6.96 5.67 -1.04
CA LEU A 231 -7.21 7.03 -0.59
C LEU A 231 -6.36 7.36 0.63
N HIS A 232 -5.83 8.57 0.67
CA HIS A 232 -5.10 9.10 1.81
C HIS A 232 -5.77 10.37 2.32
N ASP A 233 -6.29 10.33 3.55
CA ASP A 233 -6.74 11.51 4.27
C ASP A 233 -5.56 12.09 5.06
N ALA A 234 -4.95 13.14 4.51
CA ALA A 234 -3.82 13.85 5.13
C ALA A 234 -4.18 14.48 6.49
N THR A 235 -5.48 14.69 6.78
CA THR A 235 -5.94 15.29 8.03
C THR A 235 -6.14 14.27 9.15
N SER A 236 -6.26 12.98 8.80
CA SER A 236 -6.49 11.91 9.77
C SER A 236 -5.23 11.45 10.51
N GLY A 237 -4.06 11.58 9.87
CA GLY A 237 -2.81 10.96 10.34
C GLY A 237 -2.83 9.43 10.31
N LEU A 238 -3.85 8.82 9.69
CA LEU A 238 -4.01 7.37 9.58
C LEU A 238 -3.33 6.83 8.32
N PRO A 239 -3.07 5.51 8.26
CA PRO A 239 -2.66 4.84 7.03
C PRO A 239 -3.69 5.01 5.91
N ASN A 240 -3.28 4.71 4.67
CA ASN A 240 -4.17 4.80 3.52
C ASN A 240 -5.34 3.82 3.64
N ALA A 241 -6.53 4.27 3.24
CA ALA A 241 -7.70 3.41 3.08
C ALA A 241 -7.67 2.76 1.69
N VAL A 242 -7.75 1.43 1.67
CA VAL A 242 -7.77 0.61 0.46
C VAL A 242 -9.18 0.11 0.20
N TYR A 243 -9.59 0.26 -1.05
CA TYR A 243 -10.84 -0.21 -1.59
C TYR A 243 -10.57 -1.17 -2.74
N VAL A 244 -11.44 -2.16 -2.86
CA VAL A 244 -11.41 -3.15 -3.95
C VAL A 244 -12.79 -3.19 -4.62
N PRO A 245 -12.88 -3.64 -5.89
CA PRO A 245 -14.15 -3.86 -6.54
C PRO A 245 -15.06 -4.79 -5.71
N ALA A 246 -16.35 -4.48 -5.71
CA ALA A 246 -17.35 -5.15 -4.87
C ALA A 246 -18.23 -6.15 -5.62
N ASP A 247 -17.79 -6.53 -6.82
CA ASP A 247 -18.33 -7.51 -7.76
C ASP A 247 -18.93 -8.74 -7.05
#